data_AF-A0A7S1C8A6-F1
#
_entry.id   AF-A0A7S1C8A6-F1
#
_cell.length_a   1.000
_cell.length_b   1.000
_cell.length_c   1.000
_cell.angle_alpha   90.00
_cell.angle_beta   90.00
_cell.angle_gamma   90.00
#
_symmetry.space_group_name_H-M   'P 1'
#
loop_
_entity.id
_entity.type
_entity.pdbx_description
1 polymer ?
#
loop_
_entity_poly.entity_id
_entity_poly.type
_entity_poly.pdbx_seq_one_letter_code
_entity_poly.pdbx_strand_id
1 'polypeptide(L)'
;MVGVGDDGTSALAQVCIVNWTGHIVYLKYVKPIERITDYRTFVSGIRPEHMRRAHDFKTVQHEVGRIIKDKILVGHALKNDLDVLMFTHPRQLTRDT
;
A
#
# COMPACT_ATOMS: atom_id res chain seq x y z
N MET A 1 1.16 -6.28 2.10
CA MET A 1 2.01 -6.57 0.91
C MET A 1 1.95 -8.06 0.57
N VAL A 2 2.38 -8.44 -0.63
CA VAL A 2 2.52 -9.82 -1.15
C VAL A 2 3.92 -9.98 -1.75
N GLY A 3 4.38 -11.22 -1.94
CA GLY A 3 5.59 -11.54 -2.71
C GLY A 3 5.28 -11.69 -4.20
N VAL A 4 6.10 -11.07 -5.04
CA VAL A 4 6.07 -11.17 -6.50
C VAL A 4 7.43 -11.60 -7.04
N GLY A 5 7.45 -12.11 -8.27
CA GLY A 5 8.70 -12.52 -8.93
C GLY A 5 9.34 -13.76 -8.31
N ASP A 6 10.44 -14.20 -8.93
CA ASP A 6 11.20 -15.39 -8.52
C ASP A 6 12.04 -15.15 -7.26
N ASP A 7 12.36 -13.88 -6.98
CA ASP A 7 13.10 -13.42 -5.81
C ASP A 7 12.19 -13.16 -4.59
N GLY A 8 10.87 -13.18 -4.77
CA GLY A 8 9.90 -12.92 -3.72
C GLY A 8 9.90 -11.47 -3.25
N THR A 9 10.25 -10.52 -4.12
CA THR A 9 10.23 -9.09 -3.80
C THR A 9 8.84 -8.64 -3.31
N SER A 10 8.81 -7.72 -2.34
CA SER A 10 7.55 -7.25 -1.75
C SER A 10 6.83 -6.27 -2.67
N ALA A 11 5.55 -6.51 -2.93
CA ALA A 11 4.69 -5.63 -3.70
C ALA A 11 3.39 -5.27 -2.97
N LEU A 12 2.79 -4.15 -3.39
CA LEU A 12 1.56 -3.63 -2.83
C LEU A 12 0.37 -4.49 -3.24
N ALA A 13 -0.43 -4.91 -2.26
CA ALA A 13 -1.66 -5.68 -2.50
C ALA A 13 -2.91 -5.07 -1.86
N GLN A 14 -2.74 -4.13 -0.94
CA GLN A 14 -3.81 -3.40 -0.30
C GLN A 14 -3.26 -2.09 0.26
N VAL A 15 -4.07 -1.03 0.20
CA VAL A 15 -3.82 0.23 0.89
C VAL A 15 -5.02 0.52 1.79
N CYS A 16 -4.74 0.93 3.02
CA CYS A 16 -5.71 1.47 3.95
C CYS A 16 -5.20 2.82 4.47
N ILE A 17 -6.01 3.86 4.31
CA ILE A 17 -5.75 5.18 4.87
C ILE A 17 -6.92 5.53 5.78
N VAL A 18 -6.59 5.96 6.99
CA VAL A 18 -7.54 6.46 7.98
C VAL A 18 -7.30 7.95 8.24
N ASN A 19 -8.33 8.66 8.67
CA ASN A 19 -8.18 10.00 9.18
C ASN A 19 -7.75 10.00 10.66
N TRP A 20 -7.57 11.18 11.25
CA TRP A 20 -7.14 11.32 12.64
C TRP A 20 -8.11 10.70 13.68
N THR A 21 -9.39 10.58 13.34
CA THR A 21 -10.40 9.91 14.19
C THR A 21 -10.43 8.39 14.03
N GLY A 22 -9.58 7.82 13.15
CA GLY A 22 -9.55 6.39 12.86
C GLY A 22 -10.57 5.92 11.82
N HIS A 23 -11.34 6.82 11.20
CA HIS A 23 -12.26 6.45 10.14
C HIS A 23 -11.52 6.17 8.84
N ILE A 24 -11.86 5.06 8.18
CA ILE A 24 -11.32 4.67 6.88
C ILE A 24 -11.78 5.68 5.82
N VAL A 25 -10.82 6.38 5.21
CA VAL A 25 -11.06 7.32 4.10
C VAL A 25 -10.72 6.70 2.75
N TYR A 26 -9.89 5.66 2.74
CA TYR A 26 -9.51 4.97 1.52
C TYR A 26 -9.08 3.54 1.84
N LEU A 27 -9.77 2.55 1.27
CA LEU A 27 -9.41 1.14 1.40
C LEU A 27 -9.62 0.45 0.05
N LYS A 28 -8.53 -0.01 -0.56
CA LYS A 28 -8.58 -0.74 -1.83
C LYS A 28 -7.56 -1.88 -1.86
N TYR A 29 -7.95 -2.99 -2.47
CA TYR A 29 -7.02 -4.01 -2.93
C TYR A 29 -6.36 -3.56 -4.23
N VAL A 30 -5.08 -3.88 -4.38
CA VAL A 30 -4.24 -3.46 -5.51
C VAL A 30 -3.71 -4.71 -6.19
N LYS A 31 -3.76 -4.73 -7.52
CA LYS A 31 -3.16 -5.76 -8.33
C LYS A 31 -1.70 -5.38 -8.57
N PRO A 32 -0.72 -6.17 -8.08
CA PRO A 32 0.69 -5.93 -8.37
C PRO A 32 0.96 -6.00 -9.88
N ILE A 33 1.99 -5.29 -10.33
CA ILE A 33 2.42 -5.29 -11.73
C ILE A 33 2.98 -6.66 -12.11
N GLU A 34 3.78 -7.24 -11.23
CA GLU A 34 4.38 -8.55 -11.40
C GLU A 34 3.47 -9.67 -10.89
N ARG A 35 3.74 -10.89 -11.35
CA ARG A 35 2.99 -12.07 -10.92
C ARG A 35 3.22 -12.34 -9.44
N ILE A 36 2.12 -12.46 -8.69
CA ILE A 36 2.16 -12.90 -7.29
C ILE A 36 2.63 -14.35 -7.22
N THR A 37 3.71 -14.58 -6.49
CA THR A 37 4.28 -15.90 -6.19
C THR A 37 3.95 -16.35 -4.77
N ASP A 38 3.79 -15.40 -3.83
CA ASP A 38 3.38 -15.67 -2.45
C ASP A 38 2.43 -14.60 -1.92
N TYR A 39 1.25 -14.99 -1.44
CA TYR A 39 0.27 -14.06 -0.87
C TYR A 39 0.61 -13.60 0.55
N ARG A 40 1.49 -14.32 1.26
CA ARG A 40 1.86 -14.03 2.66
C ARG A 40 0.65 -13.89 3.57
N THR A 41 -0.40 -14.68 3.33
CA THR A 41 -1.72 -14.53 3.96
C THR A 41 -1.65 -14.52 5.49
N PHE A 42 -0.73 -15.27 6.07
CA PHE A 42 -0.53 -15.35 7.52
C PHE A 42 -0.09 -14.03 8.16
N VAL A 43 0.54 -13.14 7.39
CA VAL A 43 0.95 -11.80 7.82
C VAL A 43 -0.01 -10.74 7.29
N SER A 44 -0.32 -10.81 5.99
CA SER A 44 -0.99 -9.73 5.26
C SER A 44 -2.52 -9.85 5.27
N GLY A 45 -3.05 -11.04 5.56
CA GLY A 45 -4.47 -11.36 5.38
C GLY A 45 -4.93 -11.39 3.92
N ILE A 46 -4.05 -11.16 2.94
CA ILE A 46 -4.42 -11.11 1.52
C ILE A 46 -4.63 -12.52 0.99
N ARG A 47 -5.76 -12.74 0.32
CA ARG A 47 -6.14 -14.01 -0.31
C ARG A 47 -6.26 -13.84 -1.83
N PRO A 48 -6.12 -14.91 -2.62
CA PRO A 48 -6.31 -14.86 -4.07
C PRO A 48 -7.65 -14.26 -4.51
N GLU A 49 -8.71 -14.45 -3.72
CA GLU A 49 -10.04 -13.90 -3.99
C GLU A 49 -10.07 -12.35 -3.98
N HIS A 50 -9.23 -11.70 -3.18
CA HIS A 50 -9.12 -10.24 -3.15
C HIS A 50 -8.61 -9.68 -4.48
N MET A 51 -7.80 -10.46 -5.21
CA MET A 51 -7.25 -10.04 -6.51
C MET A 51 -8.29 -10.01 -7.62
N ARG A 52 -9.44 -10.68 -7.46
CA ARG A 52 -10.53 -10.66 -8.46
C ARG A 52 -11.19 -9.29 -8.59
N ARG A 53 -11.15 -8.49 -7.52
CA ARG A 53 -11.72 -7.13 -7.45
C ARG A 53 -10.65 -6.07 -7.16
N ALA A 54 -9.37 -6.44 -7.30
CA ALA A 54 -8.28 -5.52 -7.07
C ALA A 54 -8.20 -4.49 -8.20
N HIS A 55 -7.81 -3.27 -7.81
CA HIS A 55 -7.64 -2.16 -8.74
C HIS A 55 -6.22 -2.17 -9.30
N ASP A 56 -6.04 -1.58 -10.48
CA ASP A 56 -4.71 -1.42 -11.06
C ASP A 56 -3.80 -0.58 -10.16
N PHE A 57 -2.51 -0.89 -10.18
CA PHE A 57 -1.52 -0.20 -9.35
C PHE A 57 -1.48 1.31 -9.64
N LYS A 58 -1.45 1.72 -10.92
CA LYS A 58 -1.33 3.14 -11.33
C LYS A 58 -2.51 3.99 -10.87
N THR A 59 -3.72 3.55 -11.22
CA THR A 59 -4.89 3.47 -10.31
C THR A 59 -4.76 4.09 -8.93
N VAL A 60 -4.48 3.17 -8.02
CA VAL A 60 -4.39 3.38 -6.59
C VAL A 60 -3.24 4.30 -6.23
N GLN A 61 -2.09 4.19 -6.89
CA GLN A 61 -0.96 5.08 -6.71
C GLN A 61 -1.41 6.54 -6.87
N HIS A 62 -1.98 6.91 -8.02
CA HIS A 62 -2.42 8.27 -8.25
C HIS A 62 -3.45 8.78 -7.21
N GLU A 63 -4.42 7.95 -6.82
CA GLU A 63 -5.41 8.29 -5.79
C GLU A 63 -4.76 8.51 -4.41
N VAL A 64 -3.87 7.60 -3.98
CA VAL A 64 -3.14 7.72 -2.71
C VAL A 64 -2.26 8.97 -2.71
N GLY A 65 -1.53 9.22 -3.79
CA GLY A 65 -0.68 10.40 -3.92
C GLY A 65 -1.47 11.69 -3.74
N ARG A 66 -2.68 11.77 -4.30
CA ARG A 66 -3.58 12.91 -4.10
C ARG A 66 -4.08 13.03 -2.65
N ILE A 67 -4.32 11.91 -1.99
CA ILE A 67 -4.81 11.90 -0.60
C ILE A 67 -3.72 12.37 0.36
N ILE A 68 -2.47 11.90 0.21
CA ILE A 68 -1.38 12.19 1.16
C ILE A 68 -0.69 13.53 0.90
N LYS A 69 -0.88 14.13 -0.29
CA LYS A 69 -0.27 15.39 -0.66
C LYS A 69 -0.57 16.49 0.37
N ASP A 70 0.49 17.16 0.83
CA ASP A 70 0.45 18.25 1.80
C ASP A 70 -0.20 17.89 3.15
N LYS A 71 -0.22 16.59 3.52
CA LYS A 71 -0.73 16.10 4.81
C LYS A 71 0.37 15.53 5.69
N ILE A 72 0.12 15.53 7.00
CA ILE A 72 0.93 14.77 7.95
C ILE A 72 0.59 13.29 7.80
N LEU A 73 1.57 12.48 7.46
CA LEU A 73 1.44 11.03 7.34
C LEU A 73 1.96 10.37 8.62
N VAL A 74 1.15 9.52 9.21
CA VAL A 74 1.47 8.78 10.44
C VAL A 74 1.37 7.28 10.16
N GLY A 75 2.33 6.50 10.62
CA GLY A 75 2.34 5.04 10.45
C GLY A 75 3.58 4.39 11.04
N HIS A 76 3.76 3.09 10.79
CA HIS A 76 4.86 2.29 11.30
C HIS A 76 5.72 1.76 10.15
N ALA A 77 7.01 2.06 10.18
CA ALA A 77 7.96 1.78 9.11
C ALA A 77 7.51 2.29 7.72
N LEU A 78 6.97 3.52 7.68
CA LEU A 78 6.35 4.14 6.49
C LEU A 78 7.25 4.14 5.25
N LYS A 79 8.58 4.12 5.45
CA LYS A 79 9.54 4.01 4.35
C LYS A 79 9.24 2.82 3.43
N ASN A 80 8.94 1.65 3.99
CA ASN A 80 8.68 0.45 3.20
C ASN A 80 7.43 0.62 2.32
N ASP A 81 6.36 1.20 2.88
CA ASP A 81 5.12 1.43 2.13
C ASP A 81 5.28 2.49 1.04
N LEU A 82 5.98 3.58 1.36
CA LEU A 82 6.26 4.67 0.41
C LEU A 82 7.17 4.21 -0.74
N ASP A 83 8.18 3.40 -0.46
CA ASP A 83 9.09 2.85 -1.48
C ASP A 83 8.32 1.98 -2.48
N VAL A 84 7.43 1.10 -2.00
CA VAL A 84 6.59 0.26 -2.88
C VAL A 84 5.56 1.08 -3.66
N LEU A 85 5.08 2.18 -3.09
CA LEU A 85 4.23 3.16 -3.79
C LEU A 85 5.02 4.11 -4.71
N MET A 86 6.35 4.04 -4.74
CA MET A 86 7.25 4.95 -5.44
C MET A 86 7.01 6.42 -5.06
N PHE A 87 6.79 6.69 -3.78
CA PHE A 87 6.53 8.02 -3.24
C PHE A 87 7.66 8.54 -2.37
N THR A 88 7.90 9.84 -2.48
CA THR A 88 8.73 10.60 -1.55
C THR A 88 7.83 11.56 -0.78
N HIS A 89 7.69 11.33 0.52
CA HIS A 89 6.94 12.24 1.40
C HIS A 89 7.90 13.14 2.21
N PRO A 90 7.64 14.45 2.35
CA PRO A 90 8.53 15.35 3.08
C PRO A 90 8.72 14.91 4.53
N ARG A 91 9.98 14.78 4.97
CA ARG A 91 10.33 14.34 6.34
C ARG A 91 9.63 15.14 7.44
N GLN A 92 9.44 16.44 7.23
CA GLN A 92 8.75 17.34 8.18
C GLN A 92 7.26 16.96 8.38
N LEU A 93 6.66 16.33 7.39
CA LEU A 93 5.26 15.87 7.38
C LEU A 93 5.13 14.35 7.62
N THR A 94 6.21 13.65 7.97
CA THR A 94 6.19 12.21 8.29
C THR A 94 6.32 11.98 9.79
N ARG A 95 5.47 11.15 10.37
CA ARG A 95 5.56 10.65 11.75
C ARG A 95 5.60 9.13 11.70
N ASP A 96 6.82 8.60 11.74
CA ASP A 96 7.07 7.17 11.70
C ASP A 96 7.28 6.67 13.14
N THR A 97 6.49 5.70 13.57
CA THR A 97 6.58 5.03 14.89
C THR A 97 7.33 3.73 14.76
#